data_AF-A0A7S0SYG4-F1
#
_entry.id   AF-A0A7S0SYG4-F1
#
_cell.length_a   1.000
_cell.length_b   1.000
_cell.length_c   1.000
_cell.angle_alpha   90.00
_cell.angle_beta   90.00
_cell.angle_gamma   90.00
#
_symmetry.space_group_name_H-M   'P 1'
#
loop_
_entity.id
_entity.type
_entity.pdbx_description
1 polymer ?
#
loop_
_entity_poly.entity_id
_entity_poly.type
_entity_poly.pdbx_seq_one_letter_code
_entity_poly.pdbx_strand_id
1 'polypeptide(L)'
;RGSRNINFDMIKNCDHVAEEMRRMSVTAKRMWANNVKVTTASIAAPTMYAAEPIDDPILIMLEELGVPMTHVKPNDPRGGYWEFIPLNASTGVSEISTKYPTDFWLYDSRSEHTHLAEKSGPASPHHKWNFTDPAWDAGQIAPWPIDTAYTYERAIAILATIRASFSKAIKIPQTIE
;
A
#
# COMPACT_ATOMS: atom_id res chain seq x y z
N ARG A 1 -1.65 38.38 23.31
CA ARG A 1 -1.19 38.53 21.90
C ARG A 1 -0.87 37.13 21.38
N GLY A 2 -1.80 36.51 20.64
CA GLY A 2 -1.57 35.18 20.06
C GLY A 2 -0.62 35.31 18.89
N SER A 3 0.57 34.70 18.98
CA SER A 3 1.38 34.49 17.78
C SER A 3 0.56 33.60 16.84
N ARG A 4 0.30 34.08 15.63
CA ARG A 4 -0.06 33.15 14.54
C ARG A 4 1.14 32.24 14.38
N ASN A 5 1.02 30.99 14.81
CA ASN A 5 2.02 29.98 14.54
C ASN A 5 2.01 29.78 13.02
N ILE A 6 2.99 30.38 12.36
CA ILE A 6 3.20 30.21 10.92
C ILE A 6 3.67 28.78 10.70
N ASN A 7 2.90 28.00 9.94
CA ASN A 7 3.35 26.69 9.48
C ASN A 7 4.29 26.89 8.28
N PHE A 8 5.60 26.91 8.54
CA PHE A 8 6.63 27.11 7.51
C PHE A 8 6.66 25.97 6.48
N ASP A 9 6.31 24.75 6.87
CA ASP A 9 6.23 23.60 5.97
C ASP A 9 5.10 23.80 4.95
N MET A 10 3.92 24.23 5.40
CA MET A 10 2.82 24.60 4.50
C MET A 10 3.24 25.69 3.51
N ILE A 11 3.82 26.81 3.97
CA ILE A 11 4.21 27.92 3.08
C ILE A 11 5.20 27.47 2.02
N LYS A 12 6.14 26.59 2.38
CA LYS A 12 7.18 26.12 1.48
C LYS A 12 6.67 25.08 0.48
N ASN A 13 5.76 24.21 0.91
CA ASN A 13 5.48 22.95 0.23
C ASN A 13 4.04 22.81 -0.27
N CYS A 14 3.12 23.76 -0.01
CA CYS A 14 1.72 23.62 -0.42
C CYS A 14 1.55 23.45 -1.93
N ASP A 15 2.23 24.27 -2.73
CA ASP A 15 2.15 24.19 -4.20
C ASP A 15 2.76 22.90 -4.73
N HIS A 16 3.83 22.42 -4.09
CA HIS A 16 4.48 21.16 -4.46
C HIS A 16 3.62 19.94 -4.12
N VAL A 17 2.95 19.92 -2.96
CA VAL A 17 1.98 18.88 -2.63
C VAL A 17 0.83 18.90 -3.64
N ALA A 18 0.28 20.08 -3.94
CA ALA A 18 -0.80 20.21 -4.91
C ALA A 18 -0.41 19.67 -6.30
N GLU A 19 0.82 19.94 -6.75
CA GLU A 19 1.34 19.42 -8.01
C GLU A 19 1.53 17.89 -7.98
N GLU A 20 2.09 17.32 -6.91
CA GLU A 20 2.22 15.85 -6.80
C GLU A 20 0.85 15.16 -6.70
N MET A 21 -0.13 15.77 -6.04
CA MET A 21 -1.52 15.30 -6.05
C MET A 21 -2.09 15.27 -7.46
N ARG A 22 -1.91 16.33 -8.26
CA ARG A 22 -2.36 16.34 -9.67
C ARG A 22 -1.69 15.24 -10.50
N ARG A 23 -0.38 15.04 -10.33
CA ARG A 23 0.37 13.99 -11.03
C ARG A 23 -0.08 12.60 -10.62
N MET A 24 -0.38 12.40 -9.34
CA MET A 24 -0.97 11.15 -8.85
C MET A 24 -2.33 10.91 -9.50
N SER A 25 -3.24 11.88 -9.55
CA SER A 25 -4.54 11.71 -10.19
C SER A 25 -4.45 11.40 -11.68
N VAL A 26 -3.49 11.97 -12.41
CA VAL A 26 -3.22 11.58 -13.82
C VAL A 26 -2.76 10.13 -13.91
N THR A 27 -1.89 9.70 -12.98
CA THR A 27 -1.39 8.32 -12.92
C THR A 27 -2.52 7.35 -12.59
N ALA A 28 -3.37 7.70 -11.64
CA ALA A 28 -4.54 6.92 -11.24
C ALA A 28 -5.56 6.75 -12.38
N LYS A 29 -5.81 7.81 -13.17
CA LYS A 29 -6.63 7.72 -14.38
C LYS A 29 -6.08 6.71 -15.39
N ARG A 30 -4.76 6.66 -15.58
CA ARG A 30 -4.10 5.63 -16.42
C ARG A 30 -4.32 4.23 -15.86
N MET A 31 -4.17 4.07 -14.54
CA MET A 31 -4.38 2.78 -13.87
C MET A 31 -5.81 2.27 -14.04
N TRP A 32 -6.81 3.15 -13.91
CA TRP A 32 -8.20 2.82 -14.24
C TRP A 32 -8.38 2.40 -15.70
N ALA A 33 -7.82 3.15 -16.65
CA ALA A 33 -7.89 2.81 -18.07
C ALA A 33 -7.25 1.44 -18.39
N ASN A 34 -6.22 1.06 -17.63
CA ASN A 34 -5.55 -0.23 -17.74
C ASN A 34 -6.16 -1.33 -16.86
N ASN A 35 -7.24 -1.03 -16.13
CA ASN A 35 -7.88 -1.94 -15.17
C ASN A 35 -6.90 -2.54 -14.15
N VAL A 36 -6.01 -1.71 -13.59
CA VAL A 36 -5.13 -2.08 -12.47
C VAL A 36 -5.89 -1.95 -11.16
N LYS A 37 -5.72 -2.90 -10.25
CA LYS A 37 -6.28 -2.91 -8.89
C LYS A 37 -5.18 -2.88 -7.84
N VAL A 38 -5.31 -1.98 -6.87
CA VAL A 38 -4.33 -1.76 -5.81
C VAL A 38 -4.87 -2.31 -4.50
N THR A 39 -4.22 -3.34 -3.96
CA THR A 39 -4.57 -3.90 -2.64
C THR A 39 -3.51 -3.51 -1.63
N THR A 40 -3.96 -3.09 -0.45
CA THR A 40 -3.08 -2.69 0.64
C THR A 40 -3.10 -3.74 1.74
N ALA A 41 -1.93 -4.18 2.22
CA ALA A 41 -1.87 -5.13 3.32
C ALA A 41 -0.62 -5.02 4.18
N SER A 42 -0.75 -5.39 5.46
CA SER A 42 0.37 -5.83 6.28
C SER A 42 0.51 -7.35 6.16
N ILE A 43 1.68 -7.81 5.72
CA ILE A 43 1.91 -9.21 5.36
C ILE A 43 2.76 -9.85 6.46
N ALA A 44 2.13 -10.69 7.29
CA ALA A 44 2.79 -11.44 8.35
C ALA A 44 2.16 -12.83 8.48
N ALA A 45 2.95 -13.90 8.65
CA ALA A 45 2.36 -15.20 8.92
C ALA A 45 1.98 -15.33 10.40
N PRO A 46 0.89 -16.05 10.73
CA PRO A 46 0.01 -16.82 9.85
C PRO A 46 -1.19 -16.03 9.29
N THR A 47 -1.19 -14.70 9.39
CA THR A 47 -2.36 -13.87 9.06
C THR A 47 -1.94 -12.57 8.40
N MET A 48 -2.42 -12.32 7.19
CA MET A 48 -2.30 -11.00 6.58
C MET A 48 -3.46 -10.09 6.99
N TYR A 49 -3.19 -8.79 6.98
CA TYR A 49 -4.13 -7.75 7.39
C TYR A 49 -4.33 -6.84 6.19
N ALA A 50 -5.43 -7.03 5.45
CA ALA A 50 -5.76 -6.17 4.33
C ALA A 50 -6.43 -4.90 4.83
N ALA A 51 -5.98 -3.74 4.37
CA ALA A 51 -6.47 -2.44 4.83
C ALA A 51 -7.59 -1.92 3.92
N GLU A 52 -8.69 -1.52 4.54
CA GLU A 52 -9.75 -0.78 3.90
C GLU A 52 -9.28 0.67 3.61
N PRO A 53 -9.33 1.12 2.34
CA PRO A 53 -8.76 2.42 1.96
C PRO A 53 -9.41 3.65 2.62
N ILE A 54 -10.61 3.53 3.19
CA ILE A 54 -11.34 4.68 3.74
C ILE A 54 -10.99 5.04 5.19
N ASP A 55 -10.04 4.33 5.82
CA ASP A 55 -9.79 4.46 7.26
C ASP A 55 -8.33 4.85 7.62
N ASP A 56 -7.39 4.83 6.67
CA ASP A 56 -6.01 5.31 6.87
C ASP A 56 -5.79 6.63 6.10
N PRO A 57 -5.21 7.68 6.70
CA PRO A 57 -5.05 8.98 6.04
C PRO A 57 -4.29 8.96 4.71
N ILE A 58 -3.32 8.05 4.54
CA ILE A 58 -2.58 7.93 3.29
C ILE A 58 -3.45 7.22 2.25
N LEU A 59 -4.14 6.14 2.65
CA LEU A 59 -5.04 5.43 1.74
C LEU A 59 -6.24 6.29 1.33
N ILE A 60 -6.83 7.05 2.25
CA ILE A 60 -7.89 8.04 1.97
C ILE A 60 -7.38 9.05 0.95
N MET A 61 -6.18 9.60 1.15
CA MET A 61 -5.58 10.52 0.17
C MET A 61 -5.44 9.86 -1.21
N LEU A 62 -4.97 8.62 -1.30
CA LEU A 62 -4.83 7.92 -2.57
C LEU A 62 -6.19 7.64 -3.23
N GLU A 63 -7.18 7.21 -2.45
CA GLU A 63 -8.56 6.96 -2.90
C GLU A 63 -9.20 8.24 -3.45
N GLU A 64 -9.12 9.36 -2.72
CA GLU A 64 -9.63 10.67 -3.14
C GLU A 64 -8.91 11.21 -4.40
N LEU A 65 -7.63 10.86 -4.59
CA LEU A 65 -6.90 11.17 -5.81
C LEU A 65 -7.28 10.25 -6.99
N GLY A 66 -8.11 9.24 -6.74
CA GLY A 66 -8.73 8.36 -7.72
C GLY A 66 -7.96 7.05 -7.97
N VAL A 67 -7.01 6.68 -7.10
CA VAL A 67 -6.29 5.40 -7.23
C VAL A 67 -7.32 4.25 -7.17
N PRO A 68 -7.23 3.22 -8.04
CA PRO A 68 -8.19 2.11 -8.05
C PRO A 68 -7.94 1.14 -6.89
N MET A 69 -8.23 1.59 -5.66
CA MET A 69 -8.03 0.80 -4.45
C MET A 69 -9.04 -0.35 -4.36
N THR A 70 -8.59 -1.47 -3.82
CA THR A 70 -9.43 -2.60 -3.42
C THR A 70 -10.09 -2.27 -2.09
N HIS A 71 -11.43 -2.28 -2.07
CA HIS A 71 -12.24 -2.20 -0.86
C HIS A 71 -12.42 -3.61 -0.29
N VAL A 72 -12.01 -3.81 0.94
CA VAL A 72 -12.07 -5.10 1.64
C VAL A 72 -13.28 -5.15 2.58
N LYS A 73 -13.43 -6.23 3.34
CA LYS A 73 -14.52 -6.36 4.31
C LYS A 73 -13.92 -6.46 5.71
N PRO A 74 -13.67 -5.31 6.38
CA PRO A 74 -13.14 -5.33 7.73
C PRO A 74 -13.92 -6.27 8.63
N ASN A 75 -13.20 -7.16 9.30
CA ASN A 75 -13.76 -8.18 10.18
C ASN A 75 -13.06 -8.18 11.54
N ASP A 76 -12.27 -7.13 11.85
CA ASP A 76 -11.60 -7.01 13.13
C ASP A 76 -12.61 -6.79 14.28
N PRO A 77 -12.75 -7.74 15.22
CA PRO A 77 -13.70 -7.62 16.31
C PRO A 77 -13.37 -6.48 17.28
N ARG A 78 -12.14 -5.93 17.24
CA ARG A 78 -11.75 -4.76 18.04
C ARG A 78 -12.25 -3.43 17.43
N GLY A 79 -12.84 -3.49 16.24
CA GLY A 79 -13.08 -2.32 15.40
C GLY A 79 -11.79 -1.88 14.70
N GLY A 80 -11.94 -1.31 13.51
CA GLY A 80 -10.81 -0.83 12.71
C GLY A 80 -10.98 -1.16 11.23
N TYR A 81 -9.87 -1.03 10.51
CA TYR A 81 -9.83 -1.02 9.04
C TYR A 81 -9.23 -2.28 8.42
N TRP A 82 -9.12 -3.35 9.21
CA TRP A 82 -8.46 -4.59 8.78
C TRP A 82 -9.47 -5.68 8.46
N GLU A 83 -9.33 -6.31 7.29
CA GLU A 83 -9.78 -7.68 7.08
C GLU A 83 -8.61 -8.62 7.42
N PHE A 84 -8.83 -9.49 8.41
CA PHE A 84 -7.94 -10.59 8.73
C PHE A 84 -8.13 -11.71 7.71
N ILE A 85 -7.05 -12.07 7.03
CA ILE A 85 -7.05 -13.11 6.00
C ILE A 85 -5.96 -14.13 6.31
N PRO A 86 -6.27 -15.44 6.34
CA PRO A 86 -5.27 -16.47 6.57
C PRO A 86 -4.12 -16.42 5.55
N LEU A 87 -2.91 -16.66 6.04
CA LEU A 87 -1.70 -16.78 5.24
C LEU A 87 -0.97 -18.06 5.63
N ASN A 88 -0.80 -18.97 4.67
CA ASN A 88 -0.13 -20.22 4.91
C ASN A 88 1.39 -19.99 5.07
N ALA A 89 1.89 -20.10 6.29
CA ALA A 89 3.30 -19.89 6.62
C ALA A 89 4.26 -20.90 5.97
N SER A 90 3.78 -22.01 5.41
CA SER A 90 4.61 -23.01 4.73
C SER A 90 4.68 -22.79 3.22
N THR A 91 3.64 -22.21 2.62
CA THR A 91 3.56 -22.01 1.15
C THR A 91 3.64 -20.55 0.72
N GLY A 92 3.42 -19.61 1.64
CA GLY A 92 3.34 -18.18 1.30
C GLY A 92 2.03 -17.73 0.68
N VAL A 93 1.10 -18.66 0.46
CA VAL A 93 -0.15 -18.41 -0.26
C VAL A 93 -1.23 -17.93 0.71
N SER A 94 -1.97 -16.92 0.28
CA SER A 94 -3.18 -16.44 0.95
C SER A 94 -4.38 -16.55 0.02
N GLU A 95 -5.59 -16.67 0.60
CA GLU A 95 -6.86 -16.57 -0.13
C GLU A 95 -7.18 -15.14 -0.60
N ILE A 96 -6.36 -14.14 -0.27
CA ILE A 96 -6.62 -12.77 -0.70
C ILE A 96 -6.67 -12.63 -2.22
N SER A 97 -5.84 -13.38 -2.96
CA SER A 97 -5.75 -13.34 -4.41
C SER A 97 -7.02 -13.86 -5.09
N THR A 98 -7.74 -14.78 -4.44
CA THR A 98 -9.02 -15.29 -4.92
C THR A 98 -10.20 -14.41 -4.49
N LYS A 99 -10.11 -13.75 -3.32
CA LYS A 99 -11.13 -12.81 -2.83
C LYS A 99 -11.11 -11.47 -3.57
N TYR A 100 -9.92 -10.95 -3.82
CA TYR A 100 -9.70 -9.62 -4.36
C TYR A 100 -8.65 -9.69 -5.48
N PRO A 101 -9.07 -9.54 -6.75
CA PRO A 101 -8.12 -9.43 -7.86
C PRO A 101 -7.13 -8.30 -7.58
N THR A 102 -5.86 -8.67 -7.46
CA THR A 102 -4.79 -7.74 -7.09
C THR A 102 -3.78 -7.67 -8.21
N ASP A 103 -3.53 -6.46 -8.70
CA ASP A 103 -2.50 -6.19 -9.70
C ASP A 103 -1.31 -5.50 -9.07
N PHE A 104 -1.50 -4.73 -7.99
CA PHE A 104 -0.43 -3.98 -7.35
C PHE A 104 -0.59 -4.01 -5.83
N TRP A 105 0.50 -4.26 -5.11
CA TRP A 105 0.52 -4.24 -3.65
C TRP A 105 1.06 -2.95 -3.07
N LEU A 106 0.30 -2.38 -2.14
CA LEU A 106 0.82 -1.45 -1.15
C LEU A 106 1.10 -2.23 0.14
N TYR A 107 2.37 -2.43 0.48
CA TYR A 107 2.75 -3.21 1.66
C TYR A 107 3.07 -2.33 2.85
N ASP A 108 2.64 -2.71 4.04
CA ASP A 108 3.00 -2.04 5.28
C ASP A 108 4.52 -1.97 5.45
N SER A 109 5.09 -0.75 5.34
CA SER A 109 6.54 -0.58 5.36
C SER A 109 7.17 -0.92 6.72
N ARG A 110 6.38 -1.03 7.79
CA ARG A 110 6.87 -1.47 9.11
C ARG A 110 7.20 -2.97 9.10
N SER A 111 6.53 -3.75 8.25
CA SER A 111 6.69 -5.21 8.15
C SER A 111 7.56 -5.66 6.96
N GLU A 112 8.04 -4.74 6.11
CA GLU A 112 8.93 -5.03 4.97
C GLU A 112 10.13 -5.93 5.36
N HIS A 113 10.64 -5.79 6.58
CA HIS A 113 11.80 -6.55 7.06
C HIS A 113 11.49 -8.00 7.50
N THR A 114 10.23 -8.41 7.57
CA THR A 114 9.85 -9.71 8.16
C THR A 114 9.57 -10.81 7.14
N HIS A 115 9.34 -10.50 5.85
CA HIS A 115 8.97 -11.47 4.81
C HIS A 115 9.79 -11.38 3.51
N LEU A 116 10.61 -10.33 3.31
CA LEU A 116 11.60 -10.30 2.24
C LEU A 116 12.81 -11.16 2.64
N ALA A 117 12.85 -12.40 2.15
CA ALA A 117 13.82 -13.42 2.52
C ALA A 117 15.31 -13.03 2.37
N GLU A 118 15.65 -12.01 1.56
CA GLU A 118 17.05 -11.66 1.29
C GLU A 118 17.80 -10.99 2.45
N LYS A 119 17.11 -10.38 3.43
CA LYS A 119 17.78 -9.62 4.51
C LYS A 119 17.84 -10.31 5.87
N SER A 120 17.11 -11.40 6.04
CA SER A 120 17.15 -12.20 7.26
C SER A 120 18.01 -13.42 6.98
N GLY A 121 19.09 -13.67 7.70
CA GLY A 121 19.85 -14.91 7.52
C GLY A 121 19.00 -16.16 7.82
N PRO A 122 19.41 -17.36 7.37
CA PRO A 122 18.63 -18.61 7.48
C PRO A 122 18.23 -19.04 8.90
N ALA A 123 18.77 -18.39 9.92
CA ALA A 123 18.51 -18.65 11.33
C ALA A 123 17.54 -17.65 11.98
N SER A 124 17.06 -16.62 11.27
CA SER A 124 16.07 -15.69 11.83
C SER A 124 14.73 -16.40 12.01
N PRO A 125 14.04 -16.26 13.15
CA PRO A 125 12.67 -16.75 13.31
C PRO A 125 11.67 -16.09 12.33
N HIS A 126 12.08 -15.02 11.64
CA HIS A 126 11.34 -14.37 10.55
C HIS A 126 11.69 -14.91 9.15
N HIS A 127 12.67 -15.81 9.01
CA HIS A 127 13.16 -16.35 7.74
C HIS A 127 12.49 -17.68 7.36
N LYS A 128 11.16 -17.75 7.15
CA LYS A 128 10.59 -19.06 6.75
C LYS A 128 9.59 -19.06 5.62
N TRP A 129 9.21 -17.91 5.07
CA TRP A 129 8.20 -17.89 4.04
C TRP A 129 8.33 -16.62 3.20
N ASN A 130 8.22 -16.79 1.88
CA ASN A 130 7.97 -15.71 0.94
C ASN A 130 6.46 -15.57 0.82
N PHE A 131 5.95 -14.35 0.70
CA PHE A 131 4.59 -14.16 0.23
C PHE A 131 4.55 -14.52 -1.27
N THR A 132 3.60 -15.36 -1.66
CA THR A 132 3.46 -15.87 -3.02
C THR A 132 2.18 -15.29 -3.62
N ASP A 133 2.32 -14.37 -4.57
CA ASP A 133 1.22 -13.73 -5.28
C ASP A 133 1.71 -13.23 -6.66
N PRO A 134 0.92 -13.38 -7.74
CA PRO A 134 1.34 -12.99 -9.08
C PRO A 134 1.79 -11.51 -9.22
N ALA A 135 1.13 -10.58 -8.53
CA ALA A 135 1.51 -9.16 -8.56
C ALA A 135 2.78 -8.90 -7.75
N TRP A 136 2.92 -9.60 -6.62
CA TRP A 136 4.13 -9.54 -5.80
C TRP A 136 5.36 -10.06 -6.56
N ASP A 137 5.24 -11.22 -7.17
CA ASP A 137 6.32 -11.87 -7.94
C ASP A 137 6.70 -11.06 -9.19
N ALA A 138 5.75 -10.33 -9.77
CA ALA A 138 5.99 -9.39 -10.86
C ALA A 138 6.66 -8.07 -10.40
N GLY A 139 6.91 -7.89 -9.11
CA GLY A 139 7.49 -6.68 -8.54
C GLY A 139 6.57 -5.46 -8.58
N GLN A 140 5.26 -5.66 -8.73
CA GLN A 140 4.26 -4.59 -8.71
C GLN A 140 3.90 -4.21 -7.28
N ILE A 141 4.91 -3.70 -6.56
CA ILE A 141 4.84 -3.41 -5.13
C ILE A 141 5.34 -1.99 -4.83
N ALA A 142 4.80 -1.36 -3.80
CA ALA A 142 5.32 -0.12 -3.24
C ALA A 142 5.05 -0.05 -1.73
N PRO A 143 5.90 0.64 -0.97
CA PRO A 143 5.69 0.78 0.46
C PRO A 143 4.47 1.67 0.72
N TRP A 144 3.62 1.22 1.64
CA TRP A 144 2.64 2.02 2.36
C TRP A 144 3.24 2.44 3.70
N PRO A 145 3.64 3.72 3.85
CA PRO A 145 4.27 4.22 5.06
C PRO A 145 3.21 4.60 6.10
N ILE A 146 2.52 3.59 6.61
CA ILE A 146 1.59 3.74 7.73
C ILE A 146 2.31 4.35 8.95
N ASP A 147 1.58 5.12 9.78
CA ASP A 147 2.09 5.85 10.95
C ASP A 147 3.23 6.84 10.66
N THR A 148 3.24 7.44 9.47
CA THR A 148 4.25 8.43 9.11
C THR A 148 3.96 9.83 9.66
N ALA A 149 4.95 10.73 9.55
CA ALA A 149 4.77 12.13 9.92
C ALA A 149 3.82 12.86 8.96
N TYR A 150 2.84 13.58 9.51
CA TYR A 150 1.87 14.34 8.72
C TYR A 150 2.38 15.75 8.41
N THR A 151 3.35 15.84 7.49
CA THR A 151 3.88 17.10 6.94
C THR A 151 3.70 17.15 5.42
N TYR A 152 3.69 18.35 4.84
CA TYR A 152 3.61 18.56 3.39
C TYR A 152 4.85 17.97 2.71
N GLU A 153 6.05 18.18 3.26
CA GLU A 153 7.27 17.55 2.76
C GLU A 153 7.16 16.02 2.71
N ARG A 154 6.59 15.41 3.76
CA ARG A 154 6.40 13.97 3.80
C ARG A 154 5.34 13.50 2.80
N ALA A 155 4.24 14.24 2.64
CA ALA A 155 3.23 13.95 1.64
C ALA A 155 3.80 13.95 0.21
N ILE A 156 4.66 14.93 -0.12
CA ILE A 156 5.38 14.99 -1.41
C ILE A 156 6.20 13.71 -1.61
N ALA A 157 7.00 13.33 -0.61
CA ALA A 157 7.86 12.15 -0.70
C ALA A 157 7.05 10.86 -0.91
N ILE A 158 5.92 10.71 -0.20
CA ILE A 158 5.02 9.55 -0.31
C ILE A 158 4.40 9.51 -1.71
N LEU A 159 3.78 10.61 -2.14
CA LEU A 159 3.13 10.69 -3.45
C LEU A 159 4.13 10.44 -4.58
N ALA A 160 5.32 11.05 -4.52
CA ALA A 160 6.35 10.85 -5.54
C ALA A 160 6.84 9.39 -5.59
N THR A 161 7.06 8.76 -4.44
CA THR A 161 7.53 7.36 -4.36
C THR A 161 6.49 6.40 -4.92
N ILE A 162 5.26 6.47 -4.41
CA ILE A 162 4.17 5.58 -4.84
C ILE A 162 3.85 5.81 -6.32
N ARG A 163 3.81 7.07 -6.77
CA ARG A 163 3.55 7.42 -8.17
C ARG A 163 4.61 6.85 -9.10
N ALA A 164 5.88 6.86 -8.71
CA ALA A 164 6.95 6.28 -9.52
C ALA A 164 6.72 4.79 -9.78
N SER A 165 6.26 4.03 -8.78
CA SER A 165 5.92 2.61 -8.95
C SER A 165 4.62 2.43 -9.74
N PHE A 166 3.57 3.18 -9.41
CA PHE A 166 2.30 3.16 -10.14
C PHE A 166 2.43 3.55 -11.61
N SER A 167 3.40 4.37 -11.98
CA SER A 167 3.66 4.75 -13.38
C SER A 167 3.97 3.56 -14.28
N LYS A 168 4.46 2.46 -13.69
CA LYS A 168 4.85 1.22 -14.37
C LYS A 168 3.82 0.09 -14.22
N ALA A 169 2.84 0.27 -13.34
CA ALA A 169 1.85 -0.75 -13.04
C ALA A 169 1.03 -1.17 -14.27
N ILE A 170 0.88 -2.47 -14.47
CA ILE A 170 0.04 -3.09 -15.48
C ILE A 170 -0.95 -4.04 -14.82
N LYS A 171 -1.97 -4.47 -15.56
CA LYS A 171 -2.85 -5.54 -15.09
C LYS A 171 -2.06 -6.86 -15.07
N ILE A 172 -2.17 -7.61 -13.99
CA ILE A 172 -1.58 -8.92 -13.83
C ILE A 172 -2.61 -9.97 -14.26
N PRO A 173 -2.28 -10.84 -15.23
CA PRO A 173 -3.14 -11.97 -15.58
C PRO A 173 -3.33 -12.86 -14.35
N GLN A 174 -4.57 -12.97 -13.88
CA GLN A 174 -4.90 -13.95 -12.85
C GLN A 174 -4.91 -15.33 -13.51
N THR A 175 -3.99 -16.21 -13.12
CA THR A 175 -4.04 -17.62 -13.51
C THR A 175 -5.26 -18.25 -12.83
N ILE A 176 -6.27 -18.57 -13.64
CA ILE A 176 -7.38 -19.41 -13.21
C ILE A 176 -6.85 -20.85 -13.30
N GLU A 177 -6.47 -21.43 -12.16
CA GLU A 177 -6.34 -22.88 -12.03
C GLU A 177 -7.70 -23.51 -11.68
#